data_AF-A0A6A6VJ94-F1
#
_entry.id   AF-A0A6A6VJ94-F1
#
_cell.length_a   1.000
_cell.length_b   1.000
_cell.length_c   1.000
_cell.angle_alpha   90.00
_cell.angle_beta   90.00
_cell.angle_gamma   90.00
#
_symmetry.space_group_name_H-M   'P 1'
#
loop_
_entity.id
_entity.type
_entity.pdbx_description
1 polymer ?
#
loop_
_entity_poly.entity_id
_entity_poly.type
_entity_poly.pdbx_seq_one_letter_code
_entity_poly.pdbx_strand_id
1 'polypeptide(L)'
;MDQNYSLYGIAMYFVLFCMVPKLYGAVLTDTKTPTEQNPGAAANFMWKKRLDDYYDFSLREFPLFTAAVILGTIHAYSDAHISELNVVTGVALAVRVCDMVCYFYAQGNTSSKDRLYCWFLSNAASLYLVTKAAAGLQNRIICRI
;
A
#
# COMPACT_ATOMS: atom_id res chain seq x y z
N MET A 1 7.51 -20.28 -18.31
CA MET A 1 8.26 -19.30 -17.51
C MET A 1 7.23 -18.50 -16.73
N ASP A 2 7.19 -18.65 -15.41
CA ASP A 2 6.32 -17.84 -14.57
C ASP A 2 6.85 -16.41 -14.53
N GLN A 3 6.03 -15.46 -14.98
CA GLN A 3 6.40 -14.04 -14.96
C GLN A 3 6.31 -13.50 -13.53
N ASN A 4 7.31 -12.73 -13.12
CA ASN A 4 7.30 -12.06 -11.82
C ASN A 4 6.47 -10.77 -11.90
N TYR A 5 5.19 -10.86 -11.52
CA TYR A 5 4.29 -9.71 -11.51
C TYR A 5 4.37 -8.88 -10.23
N SER A 6 5.04 -9.38 -9.18
CA SER A 6 5.15 -8.68 -7.89
C SER A 6 5.83 -7.31 -8.01
N LEU A 7 6.78 -7.16 -8.95
CA LEU A 7 7.42 -5.87 -9.23
C LEU A 7 6.44 -4.82 -9.78
N TYR A 8 5.46 -5.23 -10.59
CA TYR A 8 4.37 -4.33 -10.99
C TYR A 8 3.51 -3.94 -9.78
N GLY A 9 3.46 -4.77 -8.75
CA GLY A 9 2.81 -4.46 -7.49
C GLY A 9 3.40 -3.23 -6.79
N ILE A 10 4.71 -2.98 -6.90
CA ILE A 10 5.35 -1.76 -6.36
C ILE A 10 4.83 -0.53 -7.11
N ALA A 11 4.86 -0.56 -8.44
CA ALA A 11 4.34 0.52 -9.26
C ALA A 11 2.84 0.75 -9.01
N MET A 12 2.07 -0.33 -8.91
CA MET A 12 0.63 -0.28 -8.62
C MET A 12 0.35 0.35 -7.25
N TYR A 13 1.11 -0.02 -6.22
CA TYR A 13 1.00 0.59 -4.90
C TYR A 13 1.21 2.10 -4.99
N PHE A 14 2.32 2.52 -5.61
CA PHE A 14 2.67 3.94 -5.71
C PHE A 14 1.61 4.73 -6.49
N VAL A 15 1.12 4.19 -7.60
CA VAL A 15 0.08 4.86 -8.38
C VAL A 15 -1.23 4.96 -7.59
N LEU A 16 -1.73 3.84 -7.06
CA LEU A 16 -3.07 3.79 -6.44
C LEU A 16 -3.14 4.53 -5.09
N PHE A 17 -2.09 4.42 -4.27
CA PHE A 17 -2.14 4.91 -2.90
C PHE A 17 -1.35 6.20 -2.69
N CYS A 18 -0.43 6.54 -3.59
CA CYS A 18 0.32 7.79 -3.52
C CYS A 18 -0.12 8.78 -4.62
N MET A 19 -0.03 8.42 -5.90
CA MET A 19 -0.33 9.39 -6.98
C MET A 19 -1.81 9.73 -7.09
N VAL A 20 -2.70 8.73 -7.11
CA VAL A 20 -4.15 8.95 -7.30
C VAL A 20 -4.74 9.86 -6.22
N PRO A 21 -4.51 9.65 -4.91
CA PRO A 21 -5.01 10.56 -3.88
C PRO A 21 -4.49 11.98 -4.07
N LYS A 22 -3.22 12.14 -4.44
CA LYS A 22 -2.62 13.47 -4.64
C LYS A 22 -3.19 14.21 -5.84
N LEU A 23 -3.31 13.52 -6.97
CA LEU A 23 -3.88 14.08 -8.20
C LEU A 23 -5.35 14.44 -8.01
N TYR A 24 -6.13 13.56 -7.38
CA TYR A 24 -7.54 13.84 -7.11
C TYR A 24 -7.71 15.00 -6.12
N GLY A 25 -6.86 15.08 -5.09
CA GLY A 25 -6.81 16.22 -4.18
C GLY A 25 -6.51 17.55 -4.87
N ALA A 26 -5.63 17.57 -5.88
CA ALA A 26 -5.34 18.75 -6.67
C ALA A 26 -6.56 19.23 -7.50
N VAL A 27 -7.31 18.29 -8.09
CA VAL A 27 -8.55 18.60 -8.83
C VAL A 27 -9.61 19.24 -7.94
N LEU A 28 -9.71 18.80 -6.68
CA LEU A 28 -10.66 19.39 -5.71
C LEU A 28 -10.33 20.85 -5.38
N THR A 29 -9.06 21.26 -5.44
CA THR A 29 -8.63 22.65 -5.17
C THR A 29 -8.83 23.65 -6.31
N ASP A 30 -8.92 23.20 -7.56
CA ASP A 30 -9.19 24.10 -8.70
C ASP A 30 -10.63 24.65 -8.70
N THR A 31 -11.50 24.10 -7.84
CA THR A 31 -12.86 24.58 -7.65
C THR A 31 -12.93 25.71 -6.61
N LYS A 32 -12.51 26.94 -7.01
CA LYS A 32 -12.70 28.27 -6.36
C LYS A 32 -12.62 28.34 -4.82
N THR A 33 -11.73 29.19 -4.32
CA THR A 33 -11.59 29.58 -2.90
C THR A 33 -12.95 29.78 -2.20
N PRO A 34 -13.15 29.19 -1.02
CA PRO A 34 -14.41 29.28 -0.28
C PRO A 34 -14.71 30.74 0.09
N THR A 35 -15.75 31.31 -0.51
CA THR A 35 -16.51 32.38 0.14
C THR A 35 -17.48 31.72 1.13
N GLU A 36 -17.74 32.37 2.28
CA GLU A 36 -18.50 31.86 3.44
C GLU A 36 -19.93 31.34 3.14
N GLN A 37 -20.39 31.35 1.89
CA GLN A 37 -21.75 30.98 1.48
C GLN A 37 -21.85 29.71 0.63
N ASN A 38 -20.77 28.93 0.43
CA ASN A 38 -20.81 27.76 -0.45
C ASN A 38 -20.55 26.43 0.30
N PRO A 39 -21.60 25.69 0.72
CA PRO A 39 -21.45 24.43 1.46
C PRO A 39 -20.66 23.35 0.69
N GLY A 40 -20.60 23.43 -0.65
CA GLY A 40 -19.77 22.56 -1.48
C GLY A 40 -18.26 22.76 -1.26
N ALA A 41 -17.82 23.97 -0.91
CA ALA A 41 -16.41 24.26 -0.70
C ALA A 41 -15.88 23.67 0.63
N ALA A 42 -16.71 23.63 1.67
CA ALA A 42 -16.37 22.99 2.94
C ALA A 42 -16.24 21.46 2.79
N ALA A 43 -17.14 20.84 2.01
CA ALA A 43 -17.06 19.41 1.68
C ALA A 43 -15.80 19.08 0.88
N ASN A 44 -15.47 19.88 -0.16
CA ASN A 44 -14.26 19.68 -0.97
C ASN A 44 -12.98 19.81 -0.14
N PHE A 45 -12.94 20.76 0.80
CA PHE A 45 -11.80 20.92 1.71
C PHE A 45 -11.61 19.70 2.63
N MET A 46 -12.70 19.17 3.21
CA MET A 46 -12.63 17.96 4.04
C MET A 46 -12.16 16.74 3.24
N TRP A 47 -12.66 16.57 2.00
CA TRP A 47 -12.23 15.49 1.12
C TRP A 47 -10.76 15.60 0.74
N LYS A 48 -10.29 16.80 0.37
CA LYS A 48 -8.87 17.03 0.10
C LYS A 48 -8.00 16.67 1.29
N LYS A 49 -8.36 17.14 2.48
CA LYS A 49 -7.60 16.83 3.70
C LYS A 49 -7.50 15.32 3.91
N ARG A 50 -8.59 14.56 3.73
CA ARG A 50 -8.56 13.09 3.83
C ARG A 50 -7.65 12.44 2.78
N LEU A 51 -7.64 12.95 1.55
CA LEU A 51 -6.77 12.43 0.50
C LEU A 51 -5.29 12.71 0.80
N ASP A 52 -4.97 13.92 1.28
CA ASP A 52 -3.62 14.29 1.70
C ASP A 52 -3.17 13.46 2.93
N ASP A 53 -4.05 13.28 3.93
CA ASP A 53 -3.78 12.45 5.12
C ASP A 53 -3.54 10.97 4.74
N TYR A 54 -4.33 10.43 3.80
CA TYR A 54 -4.14 9.07 3.29
C TYR A 54 -2.85 8.94 2.47
N TYR A 55 -2.56 9.93 1.62
CA TYR A 55 -1.30 10.01 0.87
C TYR A 55 -0.08 9.94 1.79
N ASP A 56 -0.03 10.78 2.82
CA ASP A 56 1.10 10.83 3.76
C ASP A 56 1.25 9.50 4.52
N PHE A 57 0.14 8.85 4.85
CA PHE A 57 0.15 7.54 5.48
C PHE A 57 0.71 6.46 4.54
N SER A 58 0.21 6.38 3.32
CA SER A 58 0.68 5.42 2.31
C SER A 58 2.15 5.64 1.93
N LEU A 59 2.61 6.90 1.88
CA LEU A 59 4.00 7.23 1.58
C LEU A 59 4.96 6.71 2.66
N ARG A 60 4.55 6.71 3.94
CA ARG A 60 5.36 6.17 5.04
C ARG A 60 5.49 4.65 4.99
N GLU A 61 4.48 3.96 4.47
CA GLU A 61 4.46 2.50 4.40
C GLU A 61 5.01 1.94 3.09
N PHE A 62 5.02 2.74 2.04
CA PHE A 62 5.53 2.37 0.73
C PHE A 62 6.96 1.80 0.76
N PRO A 63 7.95 2.37 1.49
CA PRO A 63 9.28 1.79 1.58
C PRO A 63 9.29 0.39 2.17
N LEU A 64 8.45 0.11 3.17
CA LEU A 64 8.36 -1.20 3.81
C LEU A 64 7.81 -2.25 2.85
N PHE A 65 6.72 -1.92 2.16
CA PHE A 65 6.14 -2.79 1.14
C PHE A 65 7.13 -3.06 0.00
N THR A 66 7.81 -2.01 -0.49
CA THR A 66 8.80 -2.10 -1.56
C THR A 66 9.98 -2.99 -1.15
N ALA A 67 10.52 -2.80 0.05
CA ALA A 67 11.60 -3.63 0.57
C ALA A 67 11.17 -5.10 0.68
N ALA A 68 9.97 -5.38 1.17
CA ALA A 68 9.43 -6.73 1.27
C ALA A 68 9.32 -7.43 -0.10
N VAL A 69 8.81 -6.74 -1.12
CA VAL A 69 8.67 -7.29 -2.48
C VAL A 69 10.04 -7.50 -3.15
N ILE A 70 10.98 -6.57 -2.98
CA ILE A 70 12.34 -6.71 -3.55
C ILE A 70 13.07 -7.90 -2.90
N LEU A 71 13.04 -8.01 -1.57
CA LEU A 71 13.66 -9.13 -0.86
C LEU A 71 13.00 -10.46 -1.22
N GLY A 72 11.66 -10.48 -1.28
CA GLY A 72 10.89 -11.64 -1.73
C GLY A 72 11.25 -12.06 -3.16
N THR A 73 11.45 -11.09 -4.06
CA THR A 73 11.90 -11.35 -5.44
C THR A 73 13.27 -12.01 -5.49
N ILE A 74 14.25 -11.48 -4.74
CA ILE A 74 15.62 -12.03 -4.70
C ILE A 74 15.62 -13.48 -4.21
N HIS A 75 14.77 -13.80 -3.23
CA HIS A 75 14.60 -15.15 -2.74
C HIS A 75 13.88 -16.05 -3.75
N ALA A 76 12.73 -15.62 -4.28
CA ALA A 76 11.89 -16.41 -5.18
C ALA A 76 12.59 -16.82 -6.48
N TYR A 77 13.50 -16.00 -7.03
CA TYR A 77 14.27 -16.33 -8.23
C TYR A 77 15.25 -17.49 -8.04
N SER A 78 15.73 -17.71 -6.81
CA SER A 78 16.64 -18.82 -6.52
C SER A 78 15.93 -20.13 -6.33
N ASP A 79 14.75 -20.09 -5.73
CA ASP A 79 14.09 -21.29 -5.20
C ASP A 79 12.81 -21.63 -5.97
N ALA A 80 12.61 -21.03 -7.16
CA ALA A 80 11.46 -21.23 -8.05
C ALA A 80 10.08 -20.94 -7.43
N HIS A 81 10.01 -20.08 -6.42
CA HIS A 81 8.78 -19.72 -5.69
C HIS A 81 8.09 -18.43 -6.19
N ILE A 82 8.23 -18.11 -7.48
CA ILE A 82 7.69 -16.86 -8.06
C ILE A 82 6.16 -16.78 -7.95
N SER A 83 5.46 -17.92 -8.10
CA SER A 83 3.99 -17.98 -7.97
C SER A 83 3.51 -17.57 -6.58
N GLU A 84 4.16 -18.07 -5.51
CA GLU A 84 3.82 -17.71 -4.12
C GLU A 84 4.05 -16.22 -3.86
N LEU A 85 5.18 -15.67 -4.32
CA LEU A 85 5.48 -14.24 -4.22
C LEU A 85 4.41 -13.37 -4.89
N ASN A 86 3.97 -13.74 -6.09
CA ASN A 86 2.92 -13.02 -6.82
C ASN A 86 1.60 -13.03 -6.03
N VAL A 87 1.21 -14.18 -5.49
CA VAL A 87 -0.03 -14.31 -4.69
C VAL A 87 0.03 -13.46 -3.44
N VAL A 88 1.11 -13.55 -2.66
CA VAL A 88 1.24 -12.79 -1.40
C VAL A 88 1.28 -11.29 -1.66
N THR A 89 1.99 -10.86 -2.72
CA THR A 89 2.01 -9.45 -3.13
C THR A 89 0.63 -8.97 -3.56
N GLY A 90 -0.11 -9.78 -4.32
CA GLY A 90 -1.48 -9.50 -4.72
C GLY A 90 -2.44 -9.38 -3.53
N VAL A 91 -2.33 -10.28 -2.55
CA VAL A 91 -3.10 -10.23 -1.30
C VAL A 91 -2.78 -8.96 -0.52
N ALA A 92 -1.50 -8.61 -0.36
CA ALA A 92 -1.09 -7.40 0.34
C ALA A 92 -1.68 -6.13 -0.30
N LEU A 93 -1.74 -6.06 -1.64
CA LEU A 93 -2.36 -4.97 -2.39
C LEU A 93 -3.88 -4.96 -2.25
N ALA A 94 -4.55 -6.10 -2.39
CA ALA A 94 -6.00 -6.20 -2.27
C ALA A 94 -6.47 -5.74 -0.88
N VAL A 95 -5.76 -6.15 0.17
CA VAL A 95 -6.04 -5.72 1.55
C VAL A 95 -5.81 -4.21 1.71
N ARG A 96 -4.86 -3.62 0.99
CA ARG A 96 -4.66 -2.15 0.98
C ARG A 96 -5.78 -1.39 0.30
N VAL A 97 -6.35 -1.94 -0.77
CA VAL A 97 -7.56 -1.37 -1.37
C VAL A 97 -8.71 -1.40 -0.35
N CYS A 98 -8.88 -2.50 0.40
CA CYS A 98 -9.86 -2.57 1.48
C CYS A 98 -9.60 -1.52 2.57
N ASP A 99 -8.34 -1.35 3.01
CA ASP A 99 -7.94 -0.30 3.96
C ASP A 99 -8.30 1.11 3.47
N MET A 100 -8.01 1.41 2.20
CA MET A 100 -8.36 2.67 1.55
C MET A 100 -9.88 2.91 1.56
N VAL A 101 -10.67 1.91 1.16
CA VAL A 101 -12.13 1.99 1.17
C VAL A 101 -12.63 2.22 2.59
N CYS A 102 -12.18 1.43 3.57
CA CYS A 102 -12.55 1.60 4.97
C CYS A 102 -12.22 3.01 5.49
N TYR A 103 -11.07 3.58 5.10
CA TYR A 103 -10.69 4.94 5.50
C TYR A 103 -11.65 6.01 4.97
N PHE A 104 -12.02 5.95 3.69
CA PHE A 104 -12.91 6.96 3.11
C PHE A 104 -14.36 6.82 3.56
N TYR A 105 -14.84 5.59 3.79
CA TYR A 105 -16.20 5.33 4.25
C TYR A 105 -16.42 5.60 5.75
N ALA A 106 -15.36 5.68 6.57
CA ALA A 106 -15.49 5.82 8.03
C ALA A 106 -16.04 7.19 8.53
N GLN A 107 -16.62 8.03 7.67
CA GLN A 107 -17.33 9.29 7.98
C GLN A 107 -16.66 10.21 9.03
N GLY A 108 -15.33 10.14 9.21
CA GLY A 108 -14.58 11.01 10.12
C GLY A 108 -13.99 10.30 11.33
N ASN A 109 -14.24 9.00 11.49
CA ASN A 109 -13.52 8.19 12.48
C ASN A 109 -12.20 7.70 11.86
N THR A 110 -11.09 8.30 12.27
CA THR A 110 -9.74 7.96 11.77
C THR A 110 -9.31 6.52 12.09
N SER A 111 -9.98 5.88 13.06
CA SER A 111 -9.61 4.56 13.59
C SER A 111 -10.82 3.63 13.65
N SER A 112 -11.41 3.31 12.49
CA SER A 112 -12.33 2.16 12.42
C SER A 112 -11.54 0.86 12.65
N LYS A 113 -12.12 -0.07 13.42
CA LYS A 113 -11.48 -1.37 13.70
C LYS A 113 -11.16 -2.12 12.40
N ASP A 114 -12.04 -2.01 11.41
CA ASP A 114 -11.88 -2.63 10.09
C ASP A 114 -10.65 -2.13 9.35
N ARG A 115 -10.38 -0.81 9.42
CA ARG A 115 -9.15 -0.22 8.87
C ARG A 115 -7.92 -0.77 9.57
N LEU A 116 -7.93 -0.84 10.91
CA LEU A 116 -6.81 -1.39 11.67
C LEU A 116 -6.52 -2.85 11.30
N TYR A 117 -7.57 -3.66 11.11
CA TYR A 117 -7.42 -5.05 10.65
C TYR A 117 -6.84 -5.13 9.25
N CYS A 118 -7.32 -4.32 8.29
CA CYS A 118 -6.76 -4.28 6.94
C CYS A 118 -5.29 -3.85 6.96
N TRP A 119 -4.97 -2.79 7.71
CA TRP A 119 -3.61 -2.33 7.91
C TRP A 119 -2.69 -3.42 8.46
N PHE A 120 -3.14 -4.11 9.52
CA PHE A 120 -2.37 -5.19 10.13
C PHE A 120 -2.17 -6.37 9.18
N LEU A 121 -3.21 -6.80 8.46
CA LEU A 121 -3.15 -7.90 7.50
C LEU A 121 -2.21 -7.60 6.34
N SER A 122 -2.23 -6.37 5.81
CA SER A 122 -1.30 -5.97 4.73
C SER A 122 0.16 -5.98 5.19
N ASN A 123 0.40 -5.51 6.43
CA ASN A 123 1.74 -5.56 7.01
C ASN A 123 2.19 -6.98 7.36
N ALA A 124 1.27 -7.86 7.79
CA ALA A 124 1.55 -9.27 8.02
C ALA A 124 1.98 -9.99 6.72
N ALA A 125 1.33 -9.70 5.60
CA ALA A 125 1.74 -10.22 4.29
C ALA A 125 3.14 -9.72 3.88
N SER A 126 3.45 -8.45 4.14
CA SER A 126 4.79 -7.89 3.89
C SER A 126 5.85 -8.54 4.80
N LEU A 127 5.54 -8.73 6.09
CA LEU A 127 6.41 -9.41 7.05
C LEU A 127 6.67 -10.87 6.65
N TYR A 128 5.66 -11.57 6.15
CA TYR A 128 5.80 -12.92 5.63
C TYR A 128 6.82 -13.00 4.49
N LEU A 129 6.79 -12.06 3.54
CA LEU A 129 7.78 -12.00 2.46
C LEU A 129 9.20 -11.78 3.01
N VAL A 130 9.34 -10.89 3.99
CA VAL A 130 10.63 -10.60 4.63
C VAL A 130 11.16 -11.82 5.39
N THR A 131 10.32 -12.53 6.16
CA THR A 131 10.76 -13.71 6.93
C THR A 131 11.13 -14.88 6.02
N LYS A 132 10.39 -15.09 4.93
CA LYS A 132 10.76 -16.07 3.89
C LYS A 132 12.10 -15.73 3.25
N ALA A 133 12.29 -14.47 2.85
CA ALA A 133 13.56 -14.02 2.28
C ALA A 133 14.73 -14.17 3.27
N ALA A 134 14.51 -13.84 4.55
CA ALA A 134 15.51 -14.00 5.60
C ALA A 134 15.89 -15.48 5.83
N ALA A 135 14.91 -16.38 5.88
CA ALA A 135 15.17 -17.82 6.01
C ALA A 135 15.95 -18.37 4.81
N GLY A 136 15.59 -17.95 3.59
CA GLY A 136 16.32 -18.31 2.37
C GLY A 136 17.77 -17.82 2.39
N LEU A 137 18.01 -16.57 2.82
CA LEU A 137 19.35 -16.01 2.95
C LEU A 137 20.18 -16.73 4.02
N GLN A 138 19.58 -17.03 5.17
CA GLN A 138 20.24 -17.77 6.26
C GLN A 138 20.71 -19.15 5.78
N ASN A 139 19.86 -19.90 5.07
CA ASN A 139 20.22 -21.20 4.52
C ASN A 139 21.41 -21.12 3.55
N ARG A 140 21.51 -20.05 2.76
CA ARG A 140 22.66 -19.87 1.85
C ARG A 140 23.95 -19.52 2.56
N ILE A 141 23.88 -18.76 3.66
CA ILE A 141 25.07 -18.40 4.44
C ILE A 141 25.58 -19.63 5.18
N ILE A 142 24.69 -20.38 5.83
CA ILE A 142 25.08 -21.57 6.63
C ILE A 142 25.62 -22.69 5.74
N CYS A 143 24.98 -22.99 4.60
CA CYS A 143 25.44 -24.07 3.71
C CYS A 143 26.70 -23.73 2.88
N ARG A 144 27.24 -22.51 2.99
CA ARG A 144 28.49 -22.11 2.34
C ARG A 144 29.70 -22.11 3.28
N ILE A 145 29.50 -22.37 4.58
CA ILE A 145 30.55 -22.53 5.59
C ILE A 145 30.78 -24.03 5.80
#